data_AF-A0A0Q6P999-F1
#
_entry.id   AF-A0A0Q6P999-F1
#
_cell.length_a   1.000
_cell.length_b   1.000
_cell.length_c   1.000
_cell.angle_alpha   90.00
_cell.angle_beta   90.00
_cell.angle_gamma   90.00
#
_symmetry.space_group_name_H-M   'P 1'
#
loop_
_entity.id
_entity.type
_entity.pdbx_description
1 polymer ?
#
loop_
_entity_poly.entity_id
_entity_poly.type
_entity_poly.pdbx_seq_one_letter_code
_entity_poly.pdbx_strand_id
1 'polypeptide(L)' 'MSSTDEIKSFRKARGWSQTDLAERLGVDQATVSRIERGANMAGPVARLLAQLMAETTSEQASAA' A
#
# COMPACT_ATOMS: atom_id res chain seq x y z
N MET A 1 12.41 4.63 -1.93
CA MET A 1 11.98 3.22 -2.02
C MET A 1 11.31 2.91 -0.71
N SER A 2 9.97 2.85 -0.67
CA SER A 2 9.32 2.22 0.49
C SER A 2 9.72 0.76 0.47
N SER A 3 10.29 0.29 1.57
CA SER A 3 10.68 -1.10 1.72
C SER A 3 9.44 -1.95 1.53
N THR A 4 9.56 -3.02 0.77
CA THR A 4 8.47 -3.96 0.45
C THR A 4 7.66 -4.38 1.70
N ASP A 5 8.35 -4.51 2.84
CA ASP A 5 7.76 -4.83 4.13
C ASP A 5 6.83 -3.73 4.68
N GLU A 6 7.08 -2.47 4.35
CA GLU A 6 6.23 -1.34 4.76
C GLU A 6 4.85 -1.41 4.09
N ILE A 7 4.79 -1.80 2.82
CA ILE A 7 3.53 -1.92 2.06
C ILE A 7 2.66 -3.02 2.69
N LYS A 8 3.27 -4.17 2.97
CA LYS A 8 2.60 -5.31 3.60
C LYS A 8 2.15 -4.98 5.02
N SER A 9 2.98 -4.27 5.78
CA SER A 9 2.67 -3.86 7.16
C SER A 9 1.54 -2.83 7.19
N PHE A 10 1.60 -1.82 6.31
CA PHE A 10 0.54 -0.83 6.12
C PHE A 10 -0.80 -1.49 5.85
N ARG A 11 -0.83 -2.44 4.91
CA ARG A 11 -2.04 -3.18 4.54
C ARG A 11 -2.59 -3.97 5.73
N LYS A 12 -1.72 -4.72 6.42
CA LYS A 12 -2.10 -5.51 7.58
C LYS A 12 -2.59 -4.68 8.75
N ALA A 13 -1.97 -3.52 9.01
CA ALA A 13 -2.39 -2.60 10.07
C ALA A 13 -3.82 -2.08 9.86
N ARG A 14 -4.28 -2.03 8.60
CA ARG A 14 -5.66 -1.68 8.25
C ARG A 14 -6.63 -2.86 8.13
N GLY A 15 -6.16 -4.08 8.44
CA GLY A 15 -6.95 -5.29 8.26
C GLY A 15 -7.26 -5.63 6.79
N TRP A 16 -6.53 -5.04 5.83
CA TRP A 16 -6.77 -5.24 4.41
C TRP A 16 -6.15 -6.55 3.91
N SER A 17 -6.87 -7.24 3.04
CA SER A 17 -6.34 -8.28 2.17
C SER A 17 -5.56 -7.67 0.99
N GLN A 18 -4.76 -8.48 0.29
CA GLN A 18 -4.07 -7.99 -0.92
C GLN A 18 -5.07 -7.53 -2.00
N THR A 19 -6.26 -8.13 -2.05
CA THR A 19 -7.34 -7.72 -2.96
C THR A 19 -7.87 -6.33 -2.59
N ASP A 20 -8.10 -6.05 -1.31
CA ASP A 20 -8.58 -4.73 -0.87
C ASP A 20 -7.59 -3.61 -1.22
N LEU A 21 -6.29 -3.89 -1.09
CA LEU A 21 -5.26 -2.95 -1.54
C LEU A 21 -5.25 -2.81 -3.06
N ALA A 22 -5.50 -3.90 -3.79
CA ALA A 22 -5.52 -3.90 -5.26
C ALA A 22 -6.68 -3.05 -5.80
N GLU A 23 -7.87 -3.18 -5.22
CA GLU A 23 -9.06 -2.37 -5.56
C GLU A 23 -8.79 -0.89 -5.36
N ARG A 24 -8.15 -0.52 -4.25
CA ARG A 24 -7.77 0.88 -3.95
C ARG A 24 -6.72 1.43 -4.89
N LEU A 25 -5.84 0.56 -5.41
CA LEU A 25 -4.80 0.92 -6.35
C LEU A 25 -5.25 0.83 -7.82
N GLY A 26 -6.44 0.29 -8.09
CA GLY A 26 -6.94 0.04 -9.44
C GLY A 26 -6.14 -1.02 -10.21
N VAL A 27 -5.59 -2.01 -9.51
CA VAL A 27 -4.79 -3.10 -10.08
C VAL A 27 -5.34 -4.46 -9.65
N ASP A 28 -4.81 -5.54 -10.22
CA ASP A 28 -5.14 -6.90 -9.78
C ASP A 28 -4.36 -7.31 -8.52
N GLN A 29 -4.87 -8.30 -7.79
CA GLN A 29 -4.24 -8.82 -6.57
C GLN A 29 -2.84 -9.41 -6.83
N ALA A 30 -2.58 -9.99 -7.99
CA ALA A 30 -1.27 -10.54 -8.32
C ALA A 30 -0.22 -9.43 -8.52
N THR A 31 -0.64 -8.25 -9.00
CA THR A 31 0.17 -7.04 -9.04
C THR A 31 0.56 -6.61 -7.63
N VAL A 32 -0.37 -6.57 -6.68
CA VAL A 32 -0.06 -6.30 -5.25
C VAL A 32 0.91 -7.35 -4.69
N SER A 33 0.70 -8.64 -4.97
CA SER A 33 1.60 -9.71 -4.54
C SER A 33 3.02 -9.59 -5.12
N ARG A 34 3.18 -9.11 -6.35
CA ARG A 34 4.50 -8.82 -6.95
C ARG A 34 5.15 -7.61 -6.27
N ILE A 35 4.39 -6.56 -6.03
CA ILE A 35 4.84 -5.35 -5.34
C ILE A 35 5.34 -5.70 -3.93
N GLU A 36 4.57 -6.48 -3.16
CA GLU A 36 4.94 -7.01 -1.84
C GLU A 36 6.09 -8.04 -1.87
N ARG A 37 6.66 -8.33 -3.04
CA ARG A 37 7.89 -9.12 -3.20
C ARG A 37 9.04 -8.31 -3.81
N GLY A 38 8.87 -7.00 -3.96
CA GLY A 38 9.90 -6.10 -4.47
C GLY A 38 9.91 -5.92 -5.99
N ALA A 39 8.82 -6.26 -6.69
CA ALA A 39 8.69 -5.92 -8.10
C ALA A 39 8.57 -4.41 -8.31
N ASN A 40 9.10 -3.94 -9.44
CA ASN A 40 8.94 -2.55 -9.84
C ASN A 40 7.45 -2.20 -10.05
N MET A 41 7.07 -1.05 -9.51
CA MET A 41 5.74 -0.46 -9.67
C MET A 41 5.72 0.52 -10.83
N ALA A 42 4.60 0.57 -11.56
CA ALA A 42 4.35 1.66 -12.49
C ALA A 42 4.20 2.99 -11.72
N GLY A 43 4.63 4.09 -12.33
CA GLY A 43 4.61 5.43 -11.70
C GLY A 43 3.26 5.84 -11.08
N PRO A 44 2.12 5.64 -11.76
CA PRO A 44 0.80 5.95 -11.19
C PRO A 44 0.48 5.13 -9.93
N VAL A 45 0.79 3.82 -9.94
CA VAL A 45 0.55 2.92 -8.80
C VAL A 45 1.43 3.33 -7.62
N ALA A 46 2.70 3.62 -7.86
CA ALA A 46 3.62 4.07 -6.82
C ALA A 46 3.16 5.40 -6.18
N ARG A 47 2.64 6.34 -6.98
CA ARG A 47 2.11 7.62 -6.49
C ARG A 47 0.87 7.43 -5.63
N LEU A 48 -0.08 6.62 -6.08
CA LEU A 48 -1.31 6.36 -5.33
C LEU A 48 -1.04 5.61 -4.03
N LEU A 49 -0.12 4.64 -4.07
CA LEU A 49 0.32 3.93 -2.87
C LEU A 49 0.97 4.89 -1.85
N ALA A 50 1.86 5.78 -2.31
CA ALA A 50 2.48 6.78 -1.44
C ALA A 50 1.44 7.70 -0.79
N GLN A 51 0.39 8.09 -1.52
CA GLN A 51 -0.70 8.89 -0.99
C GLN A 51 -1.50 8.14 0.10
N LEU A 52 -1.92 6.89 -0.18
CA LEU A 52 -2.62 6.05 0.80
C LEU A 52 -1.80 5.84 2.07
N MET A 53 -0.49 5.66 1.93
CA MET A 53 0.42 5.49 3.07
C MET A 53 0.57 6.78 3.87
N ALA A 54 0.64 7.94 3.22
CA ALA A 54 0.73 9.25 3.87
C ALA A 54 -0.53 9.60 4.69
N GLU A 55 -1.72 9.20 4.23
CA GLU A 55 -2.98 9.40 4.97
C GLU A 55 -2.99 8.67 6.33
N THR A 56 -2.22 7.58 6.47
CA THR A 56 -2.01 6.91 7.78
C THR A 56 -1.34 7.80 8.80
N THR A 57 -0.35 8.58 8.35
CA THR A 57 0.45 9.41 9.25
C THR A 57 -0.39 10.55 9.83
N SER A 58 -1.38 11.05 9.09
CA SER A 58 -2.31 12.08 9.58
C SER A 58 -3.37 11.54 10.54
N GLU A 59 -3.91 10.33 10.32
CA GLU A 59 -4.94 9.78 11.22
C GLU A 59 -4.36 9.27 12.55
N GLN A 60 -3.14 8.71 12.54
CA GLN A 60 -2.48 8.24 13.77
C GLN A 60 -2.05 9.38 14.70
N ALA A 61 -1.85 10.60 14.18
CA ALA A 61 -1.48 11.78 14.97
C ALA A 61 -2.68 12.45 15.69
N SER A 62 -3.91 12.18 15.27
CA SER A 62 -5.12 12.77 15.88
C SER A 62 -5.72 11.92 17.02
N ALA A 63 -5.16 10.75 17.29
CA ALA A 63 -5.65 9.80 18.30
C ALA A 63 -4.70 9.59 19.49
N ALA A 64 -3.67 10.44 19.64
CA ALA A 64 -2.73 10.47 20.76
C ALA A 64 -2.82 11.80 21.51
#